data_AF-A0A8I1UAZ4-F1
#
_entry.id   AF-A0A8I1UAZ4-F1
#
_cell.length_a   1.000
_cell.length_b   1.000
_cell.length_c   1.000
_cell.angle_alpha   90.00
_cell.angle_beta   90.00
_cell.angle_gamma   90.00
#
_symmetry.space_group_name_H-M   'P 1'
#
loop_
_entity.id
_entity.type
_entity.pdbx_description
1 polymer ?
#
loop_
_entity_poly.entity_id
_entity_poly.type
_entity_poly.pdbx_seq_one_letter_code
_entity_poly.pdbx_strand_id
1 'polypeptide(L)'
;MPIVTFHKNGQTYRDEVAPKSNLVVRAGIKAYPYPHLQYQCGMGKCATCATRVLSGAEHLPPPNWKEKKQLGERLDQGWRLTCQLWIEHDIELQQD
;
A
#
# COMPACT_ATOMS: atom_id res chain seq x y z
N MET A 1 7.05 -15.72 3.49
CA MET A 1 5.89 -14.83 3.67
C MET A 1 6.46 -13.43 3.83
N PRO A 2 6.15 -12.45 2.98
CA PRO A 2 6.64 -11.09 3.18
C PRO A 2 6.10 -10.48 4.47
N ILE A 3 6.95 -9.74 5.16
CA ILE A 3 6.62 -8.94 6.34
C ILE A 3 6.17 -7.56 5.88
N VAL A 4 4.97 -7.16 6.29
CA VAL A 4 4.44 -5.83 6.04
C VAL A 4 4.46 -5.04 7.34
N THR A 5 5.09 -3.88 7.31
CA THR A 5 5.05 -2.89 8.39
C THR A 5 4.21 -1.71 7.93
N PHE A 6 3.13 -1.40 8.64
CA PHE A 6 2.18 -0.34 8.30
C PHE A 6 2.11 0.69 9.42
N HIS A 7 2.36 1.95 9.09
CA HIS A 7 2.29 3.08 10.02
C HIS A 7 1.01 3.88 9.78
N LYS A 8 0.26 4.12 10.86
CA LYS A 8 -0.96 4.95 10.86
C LYS A 8 -1.10 5.70 12.18
N ASN A 9 -1.27 7.03 12.12
CA ASN A 9 -1.54 7.88 13.29
C ASN A 9 -0.52 7.68 14.44
N GLY A 10 0.77 7.53 14.10
CA GLY A 10 1.84 7.28 15.07
C GLY A 10 1.88 5.86 15.65
N GLN A 11 1.02 4.95 15.18
CA GLN A 11 1.04 3.53 15.55
C GLN A 11 1.63 2.69 14.42
N THR A 12 2.35 1.64 14.79
CA THR A 12 2.98 0.69 13.86
C THR A 12 2.31 -0.68 14.01
N TYR A 13 1.86 -1.24 12.90
CA TYR A 13 1.28 -2.58 12.82
C TYR A 13 2.14 -3.43 11.91
N ARG A 14 2.59 -4.59 12.38
CA ARG A 14 3.47 -5.48 11.64
C ARG A 14 2.89 -6.88 11.58
N ASP A 15 2.82 -7.47 10.40
CA ASP A 15 2.31 -8.83 10.22
C ASP A 15 2.89 -9.49 8.96
N GLU A 16 2.84 -10.81 8.91
CA GLU A 16 3.19 -11.60 7.73
C GLU A 16 1.97 -11.70 6.79
N VAL A 17 2.18 -11.47 5.50
CA VAL A 17 1.15 -11.66 4.48
C VAL A 17 1.55 -12.75 3.49
N ALA A 18 0.56 -13.39 2.88
CA ALA A 18 0.83 -14.36 1.82
C ALA A 18 1.51 -13.65 0.63
N PRO A 19 2.48 -14.27 -0.05
CA PRO A 19 3.02 -13.73 -1.30
C PRO A 19 1.88 -13.42 -2.28
N LYS A 20 2.06 -12.39 -3.10
CA LYS A 20 1.02 -11.89 -4.02
C LYS A 20 -0.25 -11.47 -3.28
N SER A 21 -0.11 -10.86 -2.10
CA SER A 21 -1.22 -10.25 -1.37
C SER A 21 -1.48 -8.82 -1.85
N ASN A 22 -2.75 -8.46 -2.04
CA ASN A 22 -3.16 -7.06 -2.18
C ASN A 22 -3.69 -6.56 -0.83
N LEU A 23 -3.05 -5.53 -0.25
CA LEU A 23 -3.38 -5.08 1.10
C LEU A 23 -4.76 -4.43 1.21
N VAL A 24 -5.28 -3.82 0.14
CA VAL A 24 -6.65 -3.27 0.12
C VAL A 24 -7.68 -4.40 0.13
N VAL A 25 -7.44 -5.48 -0.62
CA VAL A 25 -8.30 -6.68 -0.58
C VAL A 25 -8.28 -7.31 0.81
N ARG A 26 -7.10 -7.46 1.42
CA ARG A 26 -6.97 -8.00 2.78
C ARG A 26 -7.70 -7.15 3.81
N ALA A 27 -7.52 -5.84 3.79
CA ALA A 27 -8.27 -4.94 4.65
C ALA A 27 -9.79 -5.02 4.41
N GLY A 28 -10.21 -5.17 3.14
CA GLY A 28 -11.60 -5.37 2.72
C GLY A 28 -12.29 -6.60 3.32
N ILE A 29 -11.55 -7.69 3.48
CA ILE A 29 -12.04 -8.92 4.14
C ILE A 29 -11.78 -8.92 5.67
N LYS A 30 -11.51 -7.74 6.25
CA LYS A 30 -11.19 -7.55 7.68
C LYS A 30 -9.94 -8.29 8.16
N ALA A 31 -9.04 -8.64 7.24
CA ALA A 31 -7.70 -9.12 7.57
C ALA A 31 -6.72 -7.93 7.66
N TYR A 32 -5.47 -8.20 8.02
CA TYR A 32 -4.42 -7.18 8.09
C TYR A 32 -4.31 -6.32 6.81
N PRO A 33 -4.13 -4.98 6.90
CA PRO A 33 -4.03 -4.14 8.09
C PRO A 33 -5.37 -3.48 8.50
N TYR A 34 -6.50 -4.20 8.45
CA TYR A 34 -7.79 -3.69 8.96
C TYR A 34 -7.73 -3.39 10.46
N PRO A 35 -8.41 -2.35 10.98
CA PRO A 35 -9.16 -1.30 10.26
C PRO A 35 -8.30 -0.09 9.84
N HIS A 36 -6.98 -0.21 9.86
CA HIS A 36 -6.06 0.93 9.87
C HIS A 36 -5.76 1.49 8.47
N LEU A 37 -5.74 0.64 7.43
CA LEU A 37 -5.60 1.12 6.05
C LEU A 37 -6.91 1.72 5.54
N GLN A 38 -6.87 3.01 5.21
CA GLN A 38 -7.95 3.70 4.53
C GLN A 38 -7.95 3.33 3.05
N TYR A 39 -9.13 3.04 2.52
CA TYR A 39 -9.37 2.79 1.11
C TYR A 39 -10.82 3.11 0.77
N GLN A 40 -11.12 3.25 -0.52
CA GLN A 40 -12.47 3.51 -0.99
C GLN A 40 -12.78 2.73 -2.27
N CYS A 41 -12.10 3.01 -3.38
CA CYS A 41 -12.49 2.42 -4.67
C CYS A 41 -11.87 1.05 -5.00
N GLY A 42 -10.72 0.70 -4.41
CA GLY A 42 -9.98 -0.54 -4.72
C GLY A 42 -9.47 -0.71 -6.16
N MET A 43 -9.69 0.26 -7.05
CA MET A 43 -9.51 0.09 -8.50
C MET A 43 -8.56 1.12 -9.16
N GLY A 44 -7.90 1.96 -8.37
CA GLY A 44 -7.05 3.06 -8.87
C GLY A 44 -7.83 4.24 -9.46
N LYS A 45 -9.09 4.42 -9.05
CA LYS A 45 -9.96 5.53 -9.48
C LYS A 45 -9.92 6.74 -8.53
N CYS A 46 -9.44 6.55 -7.30
CA CYS A 46 -9.20 7.61 -6.31
C CYS A 46 -7.82 7.41 -5.66
N ALA A 47 -7.45 8.33 -4.77
CA ALA A 47 -6.18 8.30 -4.02
C ALA A 47 -6.34 8.01 -2.52
N THR A 48 -7.51 7.56 -2.04
CA THR A 48 -7.76 7.31 -0.61
C THR A 48 -6.80 6.27 -0.01
N CYS A 49 -6.42 5.26 -0.79
CA CYS A 49 -5.45 4.23 -0.36
C CYS A 49 -3.98 4.62 -0.62
N ALA A 50 -3.70 5.89 -0.89
CA ALA A 50 -2.32 6.34 -1.10
C ALA A 50 -1.51 6.09 0.18
N THR A 51 -0.34 5.51 0.02
CA THR A 51 0.64 5.27 1.07
C THR A 51 2.00 5.76 0.58
N ARG A 52 2.85 6.22 1.50
CA ARG A 52 4.26 6.45 1.22
C ARG A 52 5.02 5.17 1.51
N VAL A 53 5.84 4.71 0.57
CA VAL A 53 6.75 3.59 0.77
C VAL A 53 8.00 4.10 1.48
N LEU A 54 8.27 3.56 2.67
CA LEU A 54 9.44 3.90 3.47
C LEU A 54 10.61 2.94 3.19
N SER A 55 10.31 1.68 2.87
CA SER A 55 11.28 0.63 2.53
C SER A 55 10.65 -0.42 1.61
N GLY A 56 11.47 -1.09 0.78
CA GLY A 56 11.05 -2.14 -0.15
C GLY A 56 10.53 -1.64 -1.50
N ALA A 57 10.77 -0.37 -1.84
CA ALA A 57 10.31 0.24 -3.10
C ALA A 57 11.00 -0.36 -4.34
N GLU A 58 12.25 -0.83 -4.20
CA GLU A 58 13.06 -1.47 -5.22
C GLU A 58 12.46 -2.79 -5.74
N HIS A 59 11.59 -3.41 -4.95
CA HIS A 59 10.88 -4.64 -5.32
C HIS A 59 9.53 -4.38 -5.99
N LEU A 60 9.06 -3.13 -6.03
CA LEU A 60 7.78 -2.80 -6.62
C LEU A 60 7.90 -2.64 -8.14
N PRO A 61 6.86 -3.02 -8.90
CA PRO A 61 6.80 -2.67 -10.31
C PRO A 61 6.76 -1.15 -10.48
N PRO A 62 7.18 -0.64 -11.65
CA PRO A 62 7.08 0.78 -11.96
C PRO A 62 5.62 1.27 -11.83
N PRO A 63 5.39 2.53 -11.43
CA PRO A 63 4.03 3.05 -11.28
C PRO A 63 3.21 2.90 -12.55
N ASN A 64 2.01 2.32 -12.42
CA ASN A 64 1.14 2.12 -13.58
C ASN A 64 0.45 3.43 -13.99
N TRP A 65 -0.25 3.43 -15.13
CA TRP A 65 -0.90 4.65 -15.65
C TRP A 65 -1.95 5.25 -14.71
N LYS A 66 -2.62 4.43 -13.88
CA LYS A 66 -3.59 4.90 -12.90
C LYS A 66 -2.90 5.60 -11.74
N GLU A 67 -1.79 5.04 -11.25
CA GLU A 67 -0.96 5.69 -10.24
C GLU A 67 -0.43 7.04 -10.75
N LYS A 68 0.10 7.08 -11.98
CA LYS A 68 0.54 8.32 -12.63
C LYS A 68 -0.58 9.36 -12.68
N LYS A 69 -1.79 8.94 -13.06
CA LYS A 69 -2.97 9.83 -13.13
C LYS A 69 -3.41 10.36 -11.76
N GLN A 70 -3.38 9.54 -10.71
CA GLN A 70 -3.93 9.90 -9.39
C GLN A 70 -2.91 10.57 -8.46
N LEU A 71 -1.63 10.26 -8.60
CA LEU A 71 -0.59 10.70 -7.68
C LEU A 71 0.31 11.81 -8.26
N GLY A 72 0.50 11.86 -9.58
CA GLY A 72 1.37 12.85 -10.22
C GLY A 72 2.76 12.89 -9.58
N GLU A 73 3.23 14.10 -9.24
CA GLU A 73 4.54 14.35 -8.61
C GLU A 73 4.73 13.64 -7.25
N ARG A 74 3.65 13.20 -6.60
CA ARG A 74 3.76 12.42 -5.35
C ARG A 74 4.45 11.07 -5.58
N LEU A 75 4.45 10.54 -6.80
CA LEU A 75 5.19 9.32 -7.15
C LEU A 75 6.68 9.48 -6.85
N ASP A 76 7.25 10.65 -7.18
CA ASP A 76 8.68 10.94 -6.98
C ASP A 76 9.03 11.08 -5.49
N GLN A 77 8.04 11.32 -4.64
CA GLN A 77 8.17 11.37 -3.18
C GLN A 77 7.99 9.98 -2.52
N GLY A 78 7.86 8.92 -3.32
CA GLY A 78 7.68 7.54 -2.86
C GLY A 78 6.23 7.15 -2.56
N TRP A 79 5.24 7.94 -2.99
CA TRP A 79 3.84 7.56 -2.83
C TRP A 79 3.41 6.52 -3.85
N ARG A 80 2.61 5.55 -3.40
CA ARG A 80 2.00 4.50 -4.24
C ARG A 80 0.53 4.33 -3.90
N LEU A 81 -0.24 3.80 -4.85
CA LEU A 81 -1.62 3.40 -4.56
C LEU A 81 -1.61 1.96 -4.06
N THR A 82 -1.90 1.75 -2.78
CA THR A 82 -1.87 0.42 -2.16
C THR A 82 -2.76 -0.60 -2.90
N CYS A 83 -3.91 -0.18 -3.45
CA CYS A 83 -4.78 -1.05 -4.24
C CYS A 83 -4.16 -1.53 -5.56
N GLN A 84 -3.09 -0.89 -6.04
CA GLN A 84 -2.40 -1.24 -7.29
C GLN A 84 -1.16 -2.11 -7.06
N LEU A 85 -0.82 -2.43 -5.81
CA LEU A 85 0.34 -3.24 -5.45
C LEU A 85 -0.04 -4.67 -5.13
N TRP A 86 0.87 -5.59 -5.43
CA TRP A 86 0.84 -6.98 -5.02
C TRP A 86 2.14 -7.27 -4.28
N ILE A 87 2.04 -7.60 -2.99
CA ILE A 87 3.19 -7.71 -2.11
C ILE A 87 3.82 -9.08 -2.26
N GLU A 88 5.06 -9.12 -2.76
CA GLU A 88 5.88 -10.32 -2.88
C GLU A 88 7.08 -10.32 -1.92
N HIS A 89 7.51 -9.13 -1.49
CA HIS A 89 8.67 -8.90 -0.61
C HIS A 89 8.28 -8.04 0.58
N ASP A 90 9.17 -8.00 1.57
CA ASP A 90 9.00 -7.15 2.75
C ASP A 90 8.84 -5.69 2.34
N ILE A 91 7.93 -4.99 3.02
CA ILE A 91 7.61 -3.60 2.69
C ILE A 91 7.19 -2.82 3.93
N GLU A 92 7.58 -1.55 3.95
CA GLU A 92 7.20 -0.62 5.00
C GLU A 92 6.42 0.56 4.39
N LEU A 93 5.20 0.77 4.87
CA LEU A 93 4.24 1.72 4.33
C LEU A 93 3.74 2.66 5.41
N GLN A 94 3.50 3.92 5.04
CA GLN A 94 2.88 4.92 5.91
C GLN A 94 1.65 5.52 5.24
N GLN A 95 0.58 5.69 6.00
CA GLN A 95 -0.60 6.46 5.59
C GLN A 95 -1.04 7.33 6.75
N ASP A 96 -0.86 8.64 6.69
CA ASP A 96 -1.43 9.56 7.69
C ASP A 96 -2.83 10.03 7.27
#